data_AF-A0A8T5KSM3-F1
#
_entry.id   AF-A0A8T5KSM3-F1
#
_cell.length_a   1.000
_cell.length_b   1.000
_cell.length_c   1.000
_cell.angle_alpha   90.00
_cell.angle_beta   90.00
_cell.angle_gamma   90.00
#
_symmetry.space_group_name_H-M   'P 1'
#
loop_
_entity.id
_entity.type
_entity.pdbx_description
1 polymer ?
#
loop_
_entity_poly.entity_id
_entity_poly.type
_entity_poly.pdbx_seq_one_letter_code
_entity_poly.pdbx_strand_id
1 'polypeptide(L)'
;MQYQNIEFVCAGNKGRSPLAEAFAKRYLDRKGLVEEVELSSSGTLVNFLKNPDMETLGNLLERFSYKALQQGIINDDEVGEIKQRRNLDKILDKIFEEIRKRESEQRRIVLGEKGIFTYLNPNRQSRQTIVRANAELILPMDEENYGRVQGIYAHASTTPKIELIGKIDDPILSTLEEYRAIVNQVEEATERAMDKFL
;
A
#
# COMPACT_ATOMS: atom_id res chain seq x y z
N MET A 1 12.72 -13.80 19.17
CA MET A 1 11.78 -12.71 18.93
C MET A 1 12.40 -11.39 19.30
N GLN A 2 12.80 -10.61 18.28
CA GLN A 2 13.47 -9.32 18.47
C GLN A 2 12.48 -8.16 18.62
N TYR A 3 11.29 -8.27 18.01
CA TYR A 3 10.29 -7.21 17.95
C TYR A 3 8.88 -7.77 18.20
N GLN A 4 8.09 -7.08 19.01
CA GLN A 4 6.70 -7.42 19.35
C GLN A 4 5.69 -6.48 18.70
N ASN A 5 6.10 -5.27 18.29
CA ASN A 5 5.23 -4.27 17.66
C ASN A 5 5.71 -3.94 16.24
N ILE A 6 5.09 -4.58 15.24
CA ILE A 6 5.51 -4.48 13.83
C ILE A 6 4.43 -3.75 13.00
N GLU A 7 4.84 -2.73 12.25
CA GLU A 7 3.97 -1.97 11.36
C GLU A 7 4.40 -2.03 9.89
N PHE A 8 3.50 -2.46 9.00
CA PHE A 8 3.69 -2.41 7.55
C PHE A 8 3.17 -1.08 6.98
N VAL A 9 3.94 -0.43 6.10
CA VAL A 9 3.60 0.92 5.62
C VAL A 9 3.66 1.05 4.09
N CYS A 10 2.55 1.43 3.46
CA CYS A 10 2.53 1.83 2.05
C CYS A 10 2.07 3.30 1.89
N ALA A 11 1.67 3.72 0.69
CA ALA A 11 1.18 5.07 0.47
C ALA A 11 -0.24 5.27 1.05
N GLY A 12 -1.23 4.52 0.56
CA GLY A 12 -2.65 4.74 0.88
C GLY A 12 -3.28 3.78 1.89
N ASN A 13 -2.54 2.79 2.37
CA ASN A 13 -3.04 1.70 3.23
C ASN A 13 -4.30 0.99 2.71
N LYS A 14 -4.30 0.67 1.41
CA LYS A 14 -5.39 -0.05 0.74
C LYS A 14 -4.89 -1.27 -0.04
N GLY A 15 -3.70 -1.19 -0.64
CA GLY A 15 -3.08 -2.30 -1.38
C GLY A 15 -2.04 -3.08 -0.55
N ARG A 16 -0.77 -2.69 -0.70
CA ARG A 16 0.41 -3.47 -0.27
C ARG A 16 0.49 -3.74 1.25
N SER A 17 0.39 -2.72 2.11
CA SER A 17 0.60 -2.90 3.56
C SER A 17 -0.47 -3.74 4.26
N PRO A 18 -1.79 -3.66 3.96
CA PRO A 18 -2.77 -4.59 4.53
C PRO A 18 -2.55 -6.05 4.09
N LEU A 19 -2.06 -6.26 2.86
CA LEU A 19 -1.69 -7.60 2.39
C LEU A 19 -0.52 -8.15 3.19
N ALA A 20 0.52 -7.34 3.42
CA ALA A 20 1.65 -7.73 4.24
C ALA A 20 1.23 -8.07 5.69
N GLU A 21 0.35 -7.26 6.31
CA GLU A 21 -0.21 -7.57 7.64
C GLU A 21 -0.93 -8.93 7.63
N ALA A 22 -1.74 -9.22 6.63
CA ALA A 22 -2.46 -10.50 6.52
C ALA A 22 -1.51 -11.69 6.31
N PHE A 23 -0.50 -11.56 5.46
CA PHE A 23 0.51 -12.61 5.25
C PHE A 23 1.35 -12.86 6.50
N ALA A 24 1.78 -11.80 7.18
CA ALA A 24 2.51 -11.89 8.44
C ALA A 24 1.66 -12.56 9.52
N LYS A 25 0.36 -12.25 9.61
CA LYS A 25 -0.55 -12.91 10.56
C LYS A 25 -0.68 -14.40 10.27
N ARG A 26 -0.85 -14.79 9.00
CA ARG A 26 -0.86 -16.21 8.59
C ARG A 26 0.48 -16.89 8.88
N TYR A 27 1.60 -16.20 8.68
CA TYR A 27 2.93 -16.71 9.02
C TYR A 27 3.04 -17.01 10.52
N LEU A 28 2.65 -16.07 11.39
CA LEU A 28 2.66 -16.24 12.85
C LEU A 28 1.73 -17.37 13.30
N ASP A 29 0.55 -17.48 12.70
CA ASP A 29 -0.43 -18.55 12.98
C ASP A 29 0.16 -19.93 12.70
N ARG A 30 0.82 -20.12 11.55
CA ARG A 30 1.52 -21.36 11.21
C ARG A 30 2.66 -21.71 12.17
N LYS A 31 3.18 -20.72 12.91
CA LYS A 31 4.26 -20.88 13.90
C LYS A 31 3.74 -20.96 15.34
N GLY A 32 2.45 -20.72 15.58
CA GLY A 32 1.87 -20.65 16.92
C GLY A 32 2.23 -19.38 17.70
N LEU A 33 2.54 -18.27 17.03
CA LEU A 33 3.08 -17.03 17.62
C LEU A 33 2.13 -15.82 17.51
N VAL A 34 0.85 -16.02 17.19
CA VAL A 34 -0.11 -14.92 16.90
C VAL A 34 -0.28 -13.97 18.07
N GLU A 35 -0.24 -14.48 19.30
CA GLU A 35 -0.42 -13.70 20.53
C GLU A 35 0.87 -13.02 21.01
N GLU A 36 2.01 -13.31 20.38
CA GLU A 36 3.33 -12.79 20.80
C GLU A 36 3.73 -11.50 20.07
N VAL A 37 3.09 -11.21 18.93
CA VAL A 37 3.43 -10.08 18.06
C VAL A 37 2.18 -9.31 17.66
N GLU A 38 2.13 -8.03 18.03
CA GLU A 38 1.16 -7.08 17.51
C GLU A 38 1.57 -6.63 16.11
N LEU A 39 0.74 -6.99 15.13
CA LEU A 39 0.87 -6.53 13.74
C LEU A 39 -0.08 -5.37 13.47
N SER A 40 0.35 -4.42 12.64
CA SER A 40 -0.50 -3.35 12.12
C SER A 40 -0.09 -2.91 10.72
N SER A 41 -0.98 -2.20 10.03
CA SER A 41 -0.67 -1.53 8.77
C SER A 41 -1.13 -0.06 8.77
N SER A 42 -0.40 0.78 8.04
CA SER A 42 -0.75 2.18 7.79
C SER A 42 -0.27 2.68 6.43
N GLY A 43 -0.55 3.96 6.16
CA GLY A 43 -0.21 4.63 4.91
C GLY A 43 0.32 6.03 5.15
N THR A 44 1.39 6.41 4.45
CA THR A 44 2.05 7.72 4.59
C THR A 44 1.26 8.87 3.96
N LEU A 45 0.38 8.59 3.01
CA LEU A 45 -0.35 9.57 2.20
C LEU A 45 -1.88 9.46 2.34
N VAL A 46 -2.40 8.77 3.36
CA VAL A 46 -3.84 8.58 3.53
C VAL A 46 -4.59 9.92 3.59
N ASN A 47 -4.12 10.86 4.41
CA ASN A 47 -4.79 12.15 4.57
C ASN A 47 -4.67 13.01 3.31
N PHE A 48 -3.51 12.94 2.65
CA PHE A 48 -3.28 13.62 1.37
C PHE A 48 -4.24 13.10 0.28
N LEU A 49 -4.38 11.77 0.15
CA LEU A 49 -5.27 11.15 -0.84
C LEU A 49 -6.76 11.44 -0.60
N LYS A 50 -7.15 11.96 0.57
CA LYS A 50 -8.52 12.43 0.82
C LYS A 50 -8.78 13.81 0.21
N ASN A 51 -7.77 14.68 0.17
CA ASN A 51 -7.88 16.05 -0.32
C ASN A 51 -6.56 16.47 -1.00
N PRO A 52 -6.22 15.92 -2.18
CA PRO A 52 -5.00 16.30 -2.90
C PRO A 52 -5.11 17.74 -3.41
N ASP A 53 -4.00 18.48 -3.40
CA ASP A 53 -3.92 19.77 -4.11
C ASP A 53 -3.83 19.56 -5.64
N MET A 54 -4.28 20.54 -6.42
CA MET A 54 -4.41 20.44 -7.88
C MET A 54 -3.07 20.25 -8.61
N GLU A 55 -1.98 20.78 -8.06
CA GLU A 55 -0.66 20.70 -8.69
C GLU A 55 -0.13 19.27 -8.58
N THR A 56 -0.12 18.73 -7.36
CA THR A 56 0.26 17.36 -7.08
C THR A 56 -0.68 16.38 -7.78
N LEU A 57 -1.97 16.70 -7.86
CA LEU A 57 -2.97 15.91 -8.57
C LEU A 57 -2.64 15.75 -10.07
N GLY A 58 -2.32 16.84 -10.76
CA GLY A 58 -1.96 16.75 -12.17
C GLY A 58 -0.66 16.00 -12.40
N ASN A 59 0.31 16.09 -11.47
CA ASN A 59 1.55 15.30 -11.54
C ASN A 59 1.29 13.80 -11.34
N LEU A 60 0.37 13.45 -10.44
CA LEU A 60 -0.07 12.07 -10.23
C LEU A 60 -0.79 11.52 -11.47
N LEU A 61 -1.72 12.30 -12.04
CA LEU A 61 -2.44 11.95 -13.26
C LEU A 61 -1.50 11.75 -14.45
N GLU A 62 -0.51 12.62 -14.61
CA GLU A 62 0.47 12.50 -15.69
C GLU A 62 1.27 11.20 -15.62
N ARG A 63 1.65 10.75 -14.41
CA ARG A 63 2.33 9.47 -14.21
C ARG A 63 1.49 8.26 -14.64
N PHE A 64 0.17 8.33 -14.47
CA PHE A 64 -0.72 7.19 -14.71
C PHE A 64 -1.51 7.30 -16.03
N SER A 65 -1.51 8.45 -16.69
CA SER A 65 -2.35 8.73 -17.86
C SER A 65 -2.08 7.76 -19.01
N TYR A 66 -0.81 7.45 -19.27
CA TYR A 66 -0.45 6.50 -20.32
C TYR A 66 -0.98 5.08 -20.03
N LYS A 67 -0.84 4.59 -18.79
CA LYS A 67 -1.35 3.26 -18.41
C LYS A 67 -2.88 3.23 -18.40
N ALA A 68 -3.52 4.32 -17.98
CA ALA A 68 -4.97 4.48 -18.02
C ALA A 68 -5.50 4.49 -19.47
N LEU A 69 -4.81 5.16 -20.39
CA LEU A 69 -5.13 5.19 -21.82
C LEU A 69 -4.99 3.80 -22.44
N GLN A 70 -3.87 3.11 -22.21
CA GLN A 70 -3.66 1.74 -22.72
C GLN A 70 -4.74 0.76 -22.26
N GLN A 71 -5.35 1.01 -21.11
CA GLN A 71 -6.42 0.19 -20.54
C GLN A 71 -7.83 0.66 -20.90
N GLY A 72 -7.96 1.66 -21.76
CA GLY A 72 -9.24 2.23 -22.19
C GLY A 72 -10.03 2.91 -21.08
N ILE A 73 -9.38 3.29 -19.97
CA ILE A 73 -10.03 3.99 -18.85
C ILE A 73 -10.24 5.45 -19.22
N ILE A 74 -9.25 6.04 -19.90
CA ILE A 74 -9.33 7.37 -20.49
C ILE A 74 -9.09 7.29 -22.00
N ASN A 75 -9.46 8.34 -22.73
CA ASN A 75 -9.21 8.48 -24.16
C ASN A 75 -8.14 9.55 -24.47
N ASP A 76 -7.77 9.70 -25.75
CA ASP A 76 -6.73 10.65 -26.17
C ASP A 76 -7.09 12.12 -25.87
N ASP A 77 -8.37 12.49 -25.96
CA ASP A 77 -8.85 13.84 -25.64
C ASP A 77 -8.63 14.15 -24.16
N GLU A 78 -8.98 13.22 -23.27
CA GLU A 78 -8.76 13.32 -21.82
C GLU A 78 -7.26 13.40 -21.48
N VAL A 79 -6.39 12.71 -22.21
CA VAL A 79 -4.93 12.88 -22.07
C VAL A 79 -4.48 14.29 -22.48
N GLY A 80 -5.08 14.85 -23.53
CA GLY A 80 -4.88 16.25 -23.92
C GLY A 80 -5.31 17.23 -22.82
N GLU A 81 -6.46 16.98 -22.19
CA GLU A 81 -6.97 17.78 -21.07
C GLU A 81 -6.04 17.72 -19.83
N ILE A 82 -5.50 16.53 -19.50
CA ILE A 82 -4.50 16.38 -18.43
C ILE A 82 -3.28 17.27 -18.69
N LYS A 83 -2.72 17.23 -19.91
CA LYS A 83 -1.56 18.06 -20.29
C LYS A 83 -1.84 19.56 -20.20
N GLN A 84 -3.08 19.96 -20.51
CA GLN A 84 -3.53 21.36 -20.43
C GLN A 84 -4.03 21.76 -19.05
N ARG A 85 -3.97 20.87 -18.04
CA ARG A 85 -4.48 21.06 -16.68
C ARG A 85 -5.96 21.44 -16.66
N ARG A 86 -6.77 20.84 -17.54
CA ARG A 86 -8.23 21.05 -17.63
C ARG A 86 -8.97 19.81 -17.15
N ASN A 87 -10.15 20.00 -16.56
CA ASN A 87 -11.06 18.94 -16.12
C ASN A 87 -10.41 17.83 -15.26
N LEU A 88 -9.32 18.15 -14.54
CA LEU A 88 -8.51 17.15 -13.82
C LEU A 88 -9.34 16.36 -12.81
N ASP A 89 -10.23 17.02 -12.08
CA ASP A 89 -11.10 16.38 -11.09
C ASP A 89 -12.00 15.31 -11.71
N LYS A 90 -12.65 15.64 -12.84
CA LYS A 90 -13.54 14.71 -13.53
C LYS A 90 -12.79 13.49 -14.08
N ILE A 91 -11.62 13.71 -14.67
CA ILE A 91 -10.78 12.65 -15.22
C ILE A 91 -10.24 11.77 -14.09
N LEU A 92 -9.83 12.37 -12.98
CA LEU A 92 -9.39 11.66 -11.79
C LEU A 92 -10.50 10.81 -11.20
N ASP A 93 -11.70 11.36 -11.02
CA ASP A 93 -12.84 10.64 -10.47
C ASP A 93 -13.15 9.39 -11.31
N LYS A 94 -13.12 9.53 -12.64
CA LYS A 94 -13.26 8.42 -13.58
C LYS A 94 -12.18 7.35 -13.38
N ILE A 95 -10.91 7.76 -13.33
CA ILE A 95 -9.77 6.83 -13.12
C ILE A 95 -9.89 6.13 -11.76
N PHE A 96 -10.20 6.86 -10.69
CA PHE A 96 -10.31 6.30 -9.34
C PHE A 96 -11.53 5.41 -9.18
N GLU A 97 -12.65 5.71 -9.81
CA GLU A 97 -13.81 4.82 -9.82
C GLU A 97 -13.44 3.48 -10.47
N GLU A 98 -12.75 3.51 -11.61
CA GLU A 98 -12.34 2.31 -12.33
C GLU A 98 -11.26 1.52 -11.56
N ILE A 99 -10.26 2.20 -10.98
CA ILE A 99 -9.27 1.56 -10.10
C ILE A 99 -9.97 0.89 -8.92
N ARG A 100 -10.90 1.57 -8.23
CA ARG A 100 -11.61 0.98 -7.08
C ARG A 100 -12.36 -0.28 -7.47
N LYS A 101 -13.06 -0.28 -8.62
CA LYS A 101 -13.78 -1.46 -9.14
C LYS A 101 -12.81 -2.61 -9.42
N ARG A 102 -11.79 -2.36 -10.24
CA ARG A 102 -10.80 -3.37 -10.65
C ARG A 102 -10.02 -3.92 -9.47
N GLU A 103 -9.44 -3.05 -8.64
CA GLU A 103 -8.63 -3.46 -7.50
C GLU A 103 -9.47 -4.24 -6.48
N SER A 104 -10.74 -3.86 -6.25
CA SER A 104 -11.64 -4.63 -5.39
C SER A 104 -11.87 -6.04 -5.92
N GLU A 105 -12.15 -6.19 -7.21
CA GLU A 105 -12.35 -7.50 -7.84
C GLU A 105 -11.08 -8.35 -7.86
N GLN A 106 -9.96 -7.78 -8.31
CA GLN A 106 -8.66 -8.43 -8.38
C GLN A 106 -8.23 -8.91 -6.99
N ARG A 107 -8.32 -8.02 -5.99
CA ARG A 107 -8.08 -8.36 -4.59
C ARG A 107 -8.96 -9.52 -4.16
N ARG A 108 -10.27 -9.47 -4.41
CA ARG A 108 -11.17 -10.56 -4.03
C ARG A 108 -10.75 -11.91 -4.63
N ILE A 109 -10.39 -11.93 -5.92
CA ILE A 109 -9.95 -13.16 -6.61
C ILE A 109 -8.65 -13.68 -5.97
N VAL A 110 -7.61 -12.85 -5.91
CA VAL A 110 -6.27 -13.31 -5.50
C VAL A 110 -6.22 -13.65 -4.01
N LEU A 111 -6.95 -12.93 -3.15
CA LEU A 111 -7.06 -13.29 -1.73
C LEU A 111 -7.75 -14.65 -1.54
N GLY A 112 -8.71 -14.97 -2.41
CA GLY A 112 -9.39 -16.26 -2.42
C GLY A 112 -8.44 -17.38 -2.81
N GLU A 113 -7.68 -17.17 -3.89
CA GLU A 113 -6.63 -18.10 -4.35
C GLU A 113 -5.57 -18.35 -3.26
N LYS A 114 -5.23 -17.32 -2.48
CA LYS A 114 -4.21 -17.38 -1.42
C LYS A 114 -4.74 -17.86 -0.07
N GLY A 115 -6.06 -17.96 0.10
CA GLY A 115 -6.70 -18.33 1.36
C GLY A 115 -6.42 -17.36 2.51
N ILE A 116 -6.23 -16.07 2.23
CA ILE A 116 -5.88 -15.06 3.26
C ILE A 116 -7.01 -14.10 3.65
N PHE A 117 -8.22 -14.31 3.14
CA PHE A 117 -9.38 -13.45 3.46
C PHE A 117 -9.64 -13.28 4.94
N THR A 118 -9.51 -14.36 5.73
CA THR A 118 -9.76 -14.36 7.18
C THR A 118 -8.69 -13.60 7.97
N TYR A 119 -7.53 -13.33 7.38
CA TYR A 119 -6.43 -12.61 8.02
C TYR A 119 -6.46 -11.11 7.75
N LEU A 120 -7.26 -10.65 6.77
CA LEU A 120 -7.40 -9.23 6.49
C LEU A 120 -8.23 -8.52 7.57
N ASN A 121 -7.73 -7.34 7.97
CA ASN A 121 -8.45 -6.47 8.88
C ASN A 121 -9.11 -5.31 8.11
N PRO A 122 -10.42 -5.37 7.81
CA PRO A 122 -11.11 -4.33 7.05
C PRO A 122 -11.15 -2.99 7.81
N ASN A 123 -11.11 -3.02 9.15
CA ASN A 123 -11.23 -1.83 9.99
C ASN A 123 -9.96 -0.97 10.03
N ARG A 124 -8.83 -1.47 9.50
CA ARG A 124 -7.55 -0.76 9.49
C ARG A 124 -7.20 -0.13 8.14
N GLN A 125 -8.04 -0.30 7.12
CA GLN A 125 -7.84 0.34 5.83
C GLN A 125 -7.86 1.86 5.97
N SER A 126 -7.02 2.55 5.20
CA SER A 126 -6.93 4.02 5.25
C SER A 126 -6.48 4.58 6.63
N ARG A 127 -5.73 3.82 7.42
CA ARG A 127 -5.04 4.35 8.61
C ARG A 127 -3.79 5.14 8.21
N GLN A 128 -3.69 6.40 8.62
CA GLN A 128 -2.50 7.24 8.41
C GLN A 128 -1.34 6.77 9.32
N THR A 129 -0.11 6.76 8.80
CA THR A 129 1.10 6.57 9.59
C THR A 129 1.30 7.79 10.50
N ILE A 130 1.46 7.55 11.79
CA ILE A 130 1.70 8.57 12.83
C ILE A 130 2.76 8.04 13.79
N VAL A 131 3.45 8.92 14.51
CA VAL A 131 4.38 8.53 15.57
C VAL A 131 3.63 7.77 16.67
N ARG A 132 4.10 6.57 17.01
CA ARG A 132 3.60 5.76 18.13
C ARG A 132 4.68 5.55 19.17
N ALA A 133 4.28 5.63 20.44
CA ALA A 133 5.20 5.47 21.57
C ALA A 133 5.77 4.03 21.67
N ASN A 134 5.01 3.03 21.23
CA ASN A 134 5.37 1.61 21.28
C ASN A 134 5.77 1.02 19.92
N ALA A 135 6.03 1.85 18.90
CA ALA A 135 6.53 1.31 17.63
C ALA A 135 7.95 0.79 17.82
N GLU A 136 8.20 -0.47 17.44
CA GLU A 136 9.52 -1.08 17.55
C GLU A 136 10.14 -1.35 16.17
N LEU A 137 9.33 -1.85 15.23
CA LEU A 137 9.75 -2.11 13.85
C LEU A 137 8.71 -1.57 12.86
N ILE A 138 9.18 -0.78 11.89
CA ILE A 138 8.37 -0.28 10.78
C ILE A 138 8.97 -0.81 9.47
N LEU A 139 8.12 -1.40 8.65
CA LEU A 139 8.46 -2.05 7.38
C LEU A 139 7.77 -1.34 6.21
N PRO A 140 8.39 -0.29 5.63
CA PRO A 140 7.88 0.37 4.44
C PRO A 140 7.98 -0.53 3.20
N MET A 141 6.96 -0.46 2.33
CA MET A 141 6.82 -1.33 1.15
C MET A 141 7.65 -0.88 -0.08
N ASP A 142 8.20 0.35 -0.06
CA ASP A 142 9.09 0.89 -1.09
C ASP A 142 9.94 2.06 -0.54
N GLU A 143 10.92 2.52 -1.34
CA GLU A 143 11.86 3.60 -0.99
C GLU A 143 11.17 4.94 -0.71
N GLU A 144 10.12 5.29 -1.46
CA GLU A 144 9.39 6.53 -1.22
C GLU A 144 8.69 6.50 0.14
N ASN A 145 8.06 5.38 0.49
CA ASN A 145 7.43 5.19 1.80
C ASN A 145 8.48 5.15 2.90
N TYR A 146 9.66 4.58 2.66
CA TYR A 146 10.77 4.61 3.60
C TYR A 146 11.22 6.03 3.92
N GLY A 147 11.47 6.86 2.90
CA GLY A 147 11.84 8.26 3.10
C GLY A 147 10.75 9.05 3.85
N ARG A 148 9.48 8.82 3.52
CA ARG A 148 8.35 9.45 4.24
C ARG A 148 8.26 9.01 5.71
N VAL A 149 8.44 7.72 6.00
CA VAL A 149 8.45 7.20 7.38
C VAL A 149 9.63 7.79 8.17
N GLN A 150 10.81 7.87 7.57
CA GLN A 150 11.96 8.54 8.20
C GLN A 150 11.63 10.00 8.54
N GLY A 151 11.01 10.73 7.61
CA GLY A 151 10.55 12.10 7.86
C GLY A 151 9.54 12.21 9.01
N ILE A 152 8.56 11.29 9.08
CA ILE A 152 7.56 11.25 10.17
C ILE A 152 8.21 11.06 11.54
N TYR A 153 9.26 10.24 11.62
CA TYR A 153 9.93 9.90 12.87
C TYR A 153 11.19 10.73 13.18
N ALA A 154 11.62 11.62 12.28
CA ALA A 154 12.88 12.38 12.41
C ALA A 154 12.98 13.21 13.70
N HIS A 155 11.84 13.63 14.25
CA HIS A 155 11.75 14.43 15.48
C HIS A 155 10.94 13.74 16.58
N ALA A 156 10.67 12.44 16.43
CA ALA A 156 9.96 11.67 17.44
C ALA A 156 10.87 11.36 18.64
N SER A 157 10.30 11.29 19.84
CA SER A 157 10.99 10.76 21.02
C SER A 157 11.25 9.25 20.92
N THR A 158 10.43 8.55 20.12
CA THR A 158 10.57 7.12 19.85
C THR A 158 11.42 6.90 18.60
N THR A 159 12.35 5.95 18.65
CA THR A 159 13.23 5.60 17.54
C THR A 159 13.02 4.14 17.12
N PRO A 160 11.89 3.81 16.46
CA PRO A 160 11.69 2.45 15.94
C PRO A 160 12.77 2.12 14.91
N LYS A 161 13.06 0.83 14.76
CA LYS A 161 13.80 0.38 13.59
C LYS A 161 12.93 0.58 12.35
N ILE A 162 13.46 1.26 11.34
CA ILE A 162 12.78 1.44 10.06
C ILE A 162 13.60 0.70 9.00
N GLU A 163 13.01 -0.29 8.34
CA GLU A 163 13.71 -1.10 7.34
C GLU A 163 12.80 -1.42 6.15
N LEU A 164 13.33 -1.26 4.93
CA LEU A 164 12.63 -1.65 3.72
C LEU A 164 12.34 -3.15 3.72
N ILE A 165 11.09 -3.53 3.48
CA ILE A 165 10.70 -4.93 3.37
C ILE A 165 11.19 -5.57 2.05
N GLY A 166 11.39 -4.74 1.03
CA GLY A 166 11.77 -5.15 -0.31
C GLY A 166 11.32 -4.11 -1.35
N LYS A 167 11.64 -4.36 -2.61
CA LYS A 167 11.13 -3.59 -3.74
C LYS A 167 9.85 -4.24 -4.24
N ILE A 168 8.70 -3.61 -3.98
CA ILE A 168 7.39 -4.12 -4.34
C ILE A 168 6.70 -3.11 -5.27
N ASP A 169 6.36 -3.55 -6.47
CA ASP A 169 5.70 -2.70 -7.46
C ASP A 169 4.30 -2.24 -6.99
N ASP A 170 3.88 -1.06 -7.42
CA ASP A 170 2.57 -0.53 -7.07
C ASP A 170 1.46 -1.15 -7.96
N PRO A 171 0.40 -1.74 -7.37
CA PRO A 171 -0.68 -2.35 -8.14
C PRO A 171 -1.64 -1.35 -8.79
N ILE A 172 -1.42 -0.04 -8.67
CA ILE A 172 -2.26 0.96 -9.36
C ILE A 172 -2.32 0.64 -10.85
N LEU A 173 -3.56 0.52 -11.37
CA LEU A 173 -3.84 0.18 -12.75
C LEU A 173 -3.17 -1.14 -13.18
N SER A 174 -3.00 -2.13 -12.31
CA SER A 174 -2.47 -3.43 -12.73
C SER A 174 -3.52 -4.28 -13.45
N THR A 175 -3.09 -5.13 -14.38
CA THR A 175 -3.93 -6.27 -14.82
C THR A 175 -4.09 -7.28 -13.67
N LEU A 176 -5.00 -8.25 -13.80
CA LEU A 176 -5.13 -9.31 -12.77
C LEU A 176 -3.85 -10.14 -12.62
N GLU A 177 -3.14 -10.41 -13.73
CA GLU A 177 -1.88 -11.15 -13.70
C GLU A 177 -0.76 -10.34 -13.04
N GLU A 178 -0.63 -9.06 -13.38
CA GLU A 178 0.27 -8.13 -12.69
C GLU A 178 -0.06 -8.04 -11.19
N TYR A 179 -1.35 -7.93 -10.84
CA TYR A 179 -1.80 -7.90 -9.46
C TYR A 179 -1.40 -9.18 -8.71
N ARG A 180 -1.57 -10.36 -9.32
CA ARG A 180 -1.11 -11.64 -8.74
C ARG A 180 0.39 -11.64 -8.50
N ALA A 181 1.18 -11.19 -9.48
CA ALA A 181 2.64 -11.10 -9.34
C ALA A 181 3.04 -10.18 -8.19
N ILE A 182 2.38 -9.02 -8.06
CA ILE A 182 2.62 -8.08 -6.96
C ILE A 182 2.24 -8.70 -5.61
N VAL A 183 1.12 -9.41 -5.51
CA VAL A 183 0.72 -10.11 -4.28
C VAL A 183 1.75 -11.17 -3.89
N ASN A 184 2.32 -11.91 -4.85
CA ASN A 184 3.40 -12.85 -4.60
C ASN A 184 4.67 -12.15 -4.09
N GLN A 185 5.05 -11.01 -4.68
CA GLN A 185 6.17 -10.21 -4.17
C GLN A 185 5.94 -9.76 -2.72
N VAL A 186 4.71 -9.32 -2.39
CA VAL A 186 4.34 -8.94 -1.02
C VAL A 186 4.46 -10.12 -0.07
N GLU A 187 3.93 -11.29 -0.44
CA GLU A 187 4.01 -12.52 0.35
C GLU A 187 5.48 -12.89 0.63
N GLU A 188 6.30 -13.04 -0.41
CA GLU A 188 7.71 -13.41 -0.26
C GLU A 188 8.52 -12.40 0.55
N ALA A 189 8.32 -11.09 0.31
CA ALA A 189 9.01 -10.04 1.05
C ALA A 189 8.61 -10.04 2.53
N THR A 190 7.31 -10.28 2.79
CA THR A 190 6.79 -10.39 4.16
C THR A 190 7.40 -11.59 4.87
N GLU A 191 7.35 -12.77 4.28
CA GLU A 191 7.89 -13.99 4.90
C GLU A 191 9.39 -13.85 5.19
N ARG A 192 10.18 -13.30 4.26
CA ARG A 192 11.61 -13.00 4.49
C ARG A 192 11.83 -12.01 5.64
N ALA A 193 10.99 -11.00 5.76
CA ALA A 193 11.08 -10.04 6.87
C ALA A 193 10.71 -10.70 8.20
N MET A 194 9.66 -11.53 8.23
CA MET A 194 9.29 -12.28 9.43
C MET A 194 10.41 -13.24 9.86
N ASP A 195 11.02 -13.98 8.93
CA ASP A 195 12.17 -14.86 9.21
C ASP A 195 13.38 -14.10 9.79
N LYS A 196 13.56 -12.83 9.42
CA LYS A 196 14.67 -12.00 9.86
C LYS A 196 14.48 -11.41 11.26
N PHE A 197 13.24 -11.12 11.65
CA PHE A 197 12.93 -10.27 12.81
C PHE A 197 12.20 -10.97 13.95
N LEU A 198 11.61 -12.13 13.70
CA LEU A 198 11.09 -13.03 14.73
C LEU A 198 12.22 -13.90 15.31
#